data_AF-A0A257NUU5-F1
#
_entry.id   AF-A0A257NUU5-F1
#
_cell.length_a   1.000
_cell.length_b   1.000
_cell.length_c   1.000
_cell.angle_alpha   90.00
_cell.angle_beta   90.00
_cell.angle_gamma   90.00
#
_symmetry.space_group_name_H-M   'P 1'
#
loop_
_entity.id
_entity.type
_entity.pdbx_description
1 polymer ?
#
loop_
_entity_poly.entity_id
_entity_poly.type
_entity_poly.pdbx_seq_one_letter_code
_entity_poly.pdbx_strand_id
1 'polypeptide(L)'
;MSGIVCLFAAFALIASPTLLIALKNGVADEKSFLFSAIAFAVAAFLPLFGFGDAGSVYQVLLAQTLLFFTYVSVSRMRQRKSAFLHAVASIGSNGGWFLVMFVLAGAYVHAEHTLHGGALSREFVGYLAASVAGILGGRLAGVQWMQWVEQRWKVGTETVGHPVLQALDKRTLPTLLGVFVLCPIVLVLFGLVPLRDVAIVTVLGFVQNGVYAFNTRLANRDHPAWPVVTGLVGGVVFIVHWTYLLGYTSAGGIMPLTLLVPYTVATVAGSNAGAFISMLFEKKQGITADRKASYKGIIWHRYVLGGVAALCVAYLVLSVPFLGMFGLAAHHIALPFGNVVRPLALVLGGLVFFTNNVTHTLSSRAGNRNHAAYHALTCLLHGFVTFLMGTFVVLNAHFLDLIPVAAFGSASGQLFAQRVSLWVEAQLGSVMDLPPEPKKVKA
;
A
#
# COMPACT_ATOMS: atom_id res chain seq x y z
N MET A 1 -5.05 28.57 -4.17
CA MET A 1 -5.06 27.15 -3.74
C MET A 1 -3.99 26.83 -2.69
N SER A 2 -2.76 27.34 -2.80
CA SER A 2 -1.65 27.07 -1.87
C SER A 2 -1.92 27.39 -0.39
N GLY A 3 -2.55 28.53 -0.07
CA GLY A 3 -2.82 28.92 1.33
C GLY A 3 -3.81 28.02 2.08
N ILE A 4 -4.86 27.54 1.41
CA ILE A 4 -5.90 26.68 2.02
C ILE A 4 -5.36 25.26 2.26
N VAL A 5 -4.54 24.75 1.35
CA VAL A 5 -3.89 23.43 1.48
C VAL A 5 -2.90 23.43 2.65
N CYS A 6 -2.14 24.52 2.85
CA CYS A 6 -1.25 24.67 4.00
C CYS A 6 -2.01 24.71 5.33
N LEU A 7 -3.13 25.44 5.37
CA LEU A 7 -3.99 25.53 6.55
C LEU A 7 -4.65 24.19 6.88
N PHE A 8 -5.15 23.45 5.89
CA PHE A 8 -5.76 22.13 6.10
C PHE A 8 -4.75 21.06 6.51
N ALA A 9 -3.54 21.09 5.93
CA ALA A 9 -2.45 20.21 6.33
C ALA A 9 -2.03 20.50 7.77
N ALA A 10 -1.72 21.76 8.10
CA ALA A 10 -1.35 22.16 9.45
C ALA A 10 -2.45 21.83 10.49
N PHE A 11 -3.72 22.04 10.14
CA PHE A 11 -4.84 21.77 11.05
C PHE A 11 -5.09 20.27 11.24
N ALA A 12 -5.10 19.45 10.18
CA ALA A 12 -5.27 18.01 10.31
C ALA A 12 -4.10 17.32 11.04
N LEU A 13 -2.89 17.87 10.89
CA LEU A 13 -1.64 17.31 11.40
C LEU A 13 -1.31 17.67 12.84
N ILE A 14 -1.54 18.94 13.22
CA ILE A 14 -1.36 19.38 14.59
C ILE A 14 -2.57 18.94 15.43
N ALA A 15 -3.78 19.00 14.87
CA ALA A 15 -4.97 18.65 15.65
C ALA A 15 -4.98 17.17 16.02
N SER A 16 -4.55 16.20 15.22
CA SER A 16 -4.75 14.79 15.61
C SER A 16 -4.06 14.42 16.95
N PRO A 17 -2.74 14.57 17.13
CA PRO A 17 -2.11 14.24 18.40
C PRO A 17 -2.39 15.26 19.50
N THR A 18 -2.44 16.56 19.17
CA THR A 18 -2.77 17.62 20.15
C THR A 18 -4.21 17.49 20.64
N LEU A 19 -5.15 17.05 19.81
CA LEU A 19 -6.52 16.70 20.19
C LEU A 19 -6.52 15.44 21.06
N LEU A 20 -5.73 14.40 20.73
CA LEU A 20 -5.64 13.21 21.59
C LEU A 20 -5.08 13.55 22.98
N ILE A 21 -4.07 14.42 23.06
CA ILE A 21 -3.53 14.96 24.32
C ILE A 21 -4.58 15.84 25.02
N ALA A 22 -5.26 16.73 24.31
CA ALA A 22 -6.32 17.58 24.86
C ALA A 22 -7.51 16.76 25.37
N LEU A 23 -7.81 15.63 24.73
CA LEU A 23 -8.83 14.66 25.16
C LEU A 23 -8.36 13.81 26.36
N LYS A 24 -7.18 14.06 26.93
CA LYS A 24 -6.56 13.30 28.04
C LYS A 24 -6.58 11.79 27.81
N ASN A 25 -6.33 11.39 26.56
CA ASN A 25 -6.41 10.00 26.18
C ASN A 25 -5.16 9.23 26.64
N GLY A 26 -5.34 8.14 27.40
CA GLY A 26 -4.26 7.26 27.86
C GLY A 26 -3.52 6.49 26.75
N VAL A 27 -3.93 6.64 25.49
CA VAL A 27 -3.28 6.07 24.30
C VAL A 27 -2.24 7.01 23.68
N ALA A 28 -2.26 8.29 24.04
CA ALA A 28 -1.31 9.25 23.50
C ALA A 28 0.11 8.89 23.97
N ASP A 29 0.98 8.57 23.02
CA ASP A 29 2.42 8.37 23.25
C ASP A 29 3.18 9.64 22.85
N GLU A 30 3.77 10.29 23.84
CA GLU A 30 4.54 11.55 23.66
C GLU A 30 5.67 11.38 22.66
N LYS A 31 6.31 10.20 22.61
CA LYS A 31 7.42 9.93 21.67
C LYS A 31 6.93 9.93 20.23
N SER A 32 5.83 9.23 19.95
CA SER A 32 5.22 9.22 18.61
C SER A 32 4.73 10.61 18.19
N PHE A 33 4.25 11.44 19.12
CA PHE A 33 3.94 12.84 18.84
C PHE A 33 5.20 13.63 18.45
N LEU A 34 6.26 13.52 19.25
CA LEU A 34 7.52 14.21 18.99
C LEU A 34 8.12 13.82 17.63
N PHE A 35 8.14 12.52 17.29
CA PHE A 35 8.60 12.07 15.97
C PHE A 35 7.77 12.63 14.82
N SER A 36 6.45 12.67 14.97
CA SER A 36 5.56 13.26 13.97
C SER A 36 5.85 14.75 13.82
N ALA A 37 5.94 15.49 14.92
CA ALA A 37 6.22 16.91 14.93
C ALA A 37 7.58 17.25 14.29
N ILE A 38 8.64 16.49 14.59
CA ILE A 38 9.95 16.64 13.97
C ILE A 38 9.89 16.38 12.46
N ALA A 39 9.25 15.29 12.04
CA ALA A 39 9.11 14.96 10.63
C ALA A 39 8.41 16.09 9.85
N PHE A 40 7.32 16.62 10.40
CA PHE A 40 6.60 17.74 9.80
C PHE A 40 7.38 19.03 9.80
N ALA A 41 8.08 19.36 10.90
CA ALA A 41 8.94 20.53 10.95
C ALA A 41 9.99 20.47 9.84
N VAL A 42 10.72 19.36 9.73
CA VAL A 42 11.72 19.18 8.66
C VAL A 42 11.12 19.44 7.28
N ALA A 43 9.97 18.83 6.97
CA ALA A 43 9.32 19.03 5.67
C ALA A 43 8.78 20.46 5.46
N ALA A 44 8.30 21.12 6.52
CA ALA A 44 7.79 22.49 6.46
C ALA A 44 8.90 23.50 6.10
N PHE A 45 10.14 23.24 6.54
CA PHE A 45 11.29 24.12 6.30
C PHE A 45 12.04 23.82 4.98
N LEU A 46 11.80 22.69 4.30
CA LEU A 46 12.48 22.34 3.04
C LEU A 46 12.45 23.46 1.97
N PRO A 47 11.30 24.12 1.70
CA PRO A 47 11.25 25.16 0.68
C PRO A 47 12.13 26.38 1.02
N LEU A 48 12.33 26.67 2.31
CA LEU A 48 13.16 27.79 2.77
C LEU A 48 14.66 27.58 2.46
N PHE A 49 15.07 26.34 2.21
CA PHE A 49 16.42 25.98 1.80
C PHE A 49 16.53 25.68 0.29
N GLY A 50 15.47 25.96 -0.48
CA GLY A 50 15.45 25.75 -1.93
C GLY A 50 15.28 24.29 -2.36
N PHE A 51 14.72 23.43 -1.51
CA PHE A 51 14.36 22.05 -1.85
C PHE A 51 12.93 21.96 -2.39
N GLY A 52 12.71 22.51 -3.59
CA GLY A 52 11.41 22.51 -4.27
C GLY A 52 10.50 23.69 -3.94
N ASP A 53 9.47 23.88 -4.76
CA ASP A 53 8.44 24.89 -4.52
C ASP A 53 7.58 24.50 -3.31
N ALA A 54 7.24 25.47 -2.47
CA ALA A 54 6.48 25.24 -1.24
C ALA A 54 5.12 24.57 -1.51
N GLY A 55 4.43 24.96 -2.59
CA GLY A 55 3.16 24.38 -3.00
C GLY A 55 3.26 22.87 -3.24
N SER A 56 4.19 22.42 -4.09
CA SER A 56 4.35 21.00 -4.42
C SER A 56 4.88 20.20 -3.23
N VAL A 57 5.85 20.74 -2.47
CA VAL A 57 6.37 20.10 -1.25
C VAL A 57 5.23 19.85 -0.26
N TYR A 58 4.38 20.85 -0.01
CA TYR A 58 3.26 20.71 0.93
C TYR A 58 2.13 19.82 0.39
N GLN A 59 1.90 19.79 -0.92
CA GLN A 59 0.96 18.84 -1.52
C GLN A 59 1.45 17.39 -1.37
N VAL A 60 2.73 17.12 -1.62
CA VAL A 60 3.33 15.79 -1.42
C VAL A 60 3.24 15.40 0.06
N LEU A 61 3.62 16.30 0.96
CA LEU A 61 3.54 16.09 2.41
C LEU A 61 2.11 15.72 2.83
N LEU A 62 1.12 16.52 2.44
CA LEU A 62 -0.28 16.31 2.78
C LEU A 62 -0.81 14.99 2.21
N ALA A 63 -0.57 14.73 0.92
CA ALA A 63 -1.05 13.53 0.26
C ALA A 63 -0.49 12.27 0.94
N GLN A 64 0.80 12.26 1.24
CA GLN A 64 1.47 11.13 1.90
C GLN A 64 1.03 10.95 3.35
N THR A 65 0.82 12.04 4.09
CA THR A 65 0.20 11.98 5.41
C THR A 65 -1.17 11.36 5.37
N LEU A 66 -2.07 11.90 4.55
CA LEU A 66 -3.45 11.42 4.48
C LEU A 66 -3.48 9.95 4.07
N LEU A 67 -2.66 9.58 3.09
CA LEU A 67 -2.49 8.19 2.69
C LEU A 67 -2.08 7.31 3.88
N PHE A 68 -1.01 7.65 4.60
CA PHE A 68 -0.49 6.75 5.64
C PHE A 68 -1.35 6.73 6.92
N PHE A 69 -2.02 7.84 7.23
CA PHE A 69 -3.00 7.89 8.31
C PHE A 69 -4.17 6.93 8.03
N THR A 70 -4.73 7.02 6.83
CA THR A 70 -5.87 6.19 6.42
C THR A 70 -5.47 4.75 6.09
N TYR A 71 -4.22 4.53 5.64
CA TYR A 71 -3.62 3.21 5.45
C TYR A 71 -3.57 2.42 6.77
N VAL A 72 -3.13 3.06 7.86
CA VAL A 72 -3.14 2.41 9.18
C VAL A 72 -4.56 2.08 9.59
N SER A 73 -5.47 3.03 9.37
CA SER A 73 -6.89 2.86 9.65
C SER A 73 -7.48 1.64 8.95
N VAL A 74 -7.22 1.48 7.65
CA VAL A 74 -7.76 0.34 6.89
C VAL A 74 -7.06 -0.96 7.29
N SER A 75 -5.73 -0.95 7.46
CA SER A 75 -4.95 -2.14 7.85
C SER A 75 -5.43 -2.70 9.19
N ARG A 76 -5.64 -1.83 10.19
CA ARG A 76 -6.18 -2.24 11.48
C ARG A 76 -7.63 -2.69 11.37
N MET A 77 -8.50 -1.92 10.71
CA MET A 77 -9.92 -2.26 10.62
C MET A 77 -10.19 -3.57 9.86
N ARG A 78 -9.30 -3.99 8.94
CA ARG A 78 -9.34 -5.33 8.33
C ARG A 78 -9.22 -6.45 9.34
N GLN A 79 -8.59 -6.19 10.49
CA GLN A 79 -8.37 -7.11 11.60
C GLN A 79 -9.33 -6.85 12.76
N ARG A 80 -10.46 -6.16 12.55
CA ARG A 80 -11.36 -5.71 13.62
C ARG A 80 -12.82 -5.92 13.25
N LYS A 81 -13.68 -6.03 14.27
CA LYS A 81 -15.10 -6.35 14.14
C LYS A 81 -15.98 -5.18 13.65
N SER A 82 -15.54 -4.40 12.66
CA SER A 82 -16.34 -3.30 12.10
C SER A 82 -16.08 -3.09 10.62
N ALA A 83 -16.95 -3.64 9.75
CA ALA A 83 -16.82 -3.38 8.32
C ALA A 83 -17.26 -1.97 7.92
N PHE A 84 -18.11 -1.29 8.71
CA PHE A 84 -18.40 0.12 8.48
C PHE A 84 -17.12 0.97 8.62
N LEU A 85 -16.40 0.83 9.74
CA LEU A 85 -15.14 1.54 9.94
C LEU A 85 -14.08 1.09 8.93
N HIS A 86 -14.07 -0.18 8.52
CA HIS A 86 -13.22 -0.65 7.43
C HIS A 86 -13.55 0.02 6.10
N ALA A 87 -14.83 0.19 5.75
CA ALA A 87 -15.23 0.86 4.51
C ALA A 87 -14.86 2.35 4.53
N VAL A 88 -15.13 3.05 5.64
CA VAL A 88 -14.72 4.46 5.83
C VAL A 88 -13.21 4.61 5.72
N ALA A 89 -12.45 3.76 6.41
CA ALA A 89 -10.99 3.76 6.31
C ALA A 89 -10.49 3.42 4.90
N SER A 90 -11.18 2.50 4.20
CA SER A 90 -10.86 2.15 2.81
C SER A 90 -11.08 3.34 1.86
N ILE A 91 -12.14 4.14 2.07
CA ILE A 91 -12.40 5.33 1.25
C ILE A 91 -11.23 6.30 1.39
N GLY A 92 -10.84 6.61 2.63
CA GLY A 92 -9.70 7.48 2.91
C GLY A 92 -8.40 6.95 2.33
N SER A 93 -8.10 5.66 2.53
CA SER A 93 -6.83 5.06 2.10
C SER A 93 -6.68 4.99 0.60
N ASN A 94 -7.73 4.57 -0.11
CA ASN A 94 -7.68 4.49 -1.56
C ASN A 94 -7.75 5.88 -2.20
N GLY A 95 -8.58 6.79 -1.70
CA GLY A 95 -8.55 8.18 -2.15
C GLY A 95 -7.18 8.82 -1.95
N GLY A 96 -6.52 8.55 -0.82
CA GLY A 96 -5.15 8.97 -0.54
C GLY A 96 -4.14 8.42 -1.53
N TRP A 97 -4.23 7.13 -1.89
CA TRP A 97 -3.36 6.52 -2.92
C TRP A 97 -3.50 7.20 -4.27
N PHE A 98 -4.74 7.46 -4.70
CA PHE A 98 -5.00 8.17 -5.95
C PHE A 98 -4.40 9.58 -5.92
N LEU A 99 -4.60 10.33 -4.84
CA LEU A 99 -4.04 11.68 -4.68
C LEU A 99 -2.52 11.67 -4.67
N VAL A 100 -1.88 10.70 -4.01
CA VAL A 100 -0.43 10.55 -4.04
C VAL A 100 0.06 10.28 -5.45
N MET A 101 -0.58 9.38 -6.20
CA MET A 101 -0.22 9.13 -7.60
C MET A 101 -0.39 10.39 -8.45
N PHE A 102 -1.50 11.11 -8.28
CA PHE A 102 -1.79 12.35 -9.01
C PHE A 102 -0.74 13.43 -8.74
N VAL A 103 -0.41 13.66 -7.47
CA VAL A 103 0.59 14.66 -7.05
C VAL A 103 2.00 14.25 -7.46
N LEU A 104 2.39 12.98 -7.25
CA LEU A 104 3.72 12.50 -7.63
C LEU A 104 3.90 12.48 -9.15
N ALA A 105 2.87 12.13 -9.92
CA ALA A 105 2.89 12.22 -11.37
C ALA A 105 3.14 13.66 -11.84
N GLY A 106 2.41 14.63 -11.29
CA GLY A 106 2.61 16.05 -11.60
C GLY A 106 4.01 16.54 -11.21
N ALA A 107 4.48 16.17 -10.02
CA ALA A 107 5.83 16.52 -9.54
C ALA A 107 6.93 15.89 -10.42
N TYR A 108 6.70 14.68 -10.92
CA TYR A 108 7.64 13.98 -11.79
C TYR A 108 7.76 14.63 -13.15
N VAL A 109 6.62 14.95 -13.80
CA VAL A 109 6.59 15.68 -15.08
C VAL A 109 7.30 17.03 -14.94
N HIS A 110 7.06 17.73 -13.83
CA HIS A 110 7.75 18.99 -13.56
C HIS A 110 9.27 18.82 -13.41
N ALA A 111 9.69 17.79 -12.66
CA ALA A 111 11.10 17.50 -12.43
C ALA A 111 11.82 17.05 -13.72
N GLU A 112 11.18 16.27 -14.58
CA GLU A 112 11.77 15.83 -15.85
C GLU A 112 12.11 17.03 -16.76
N HIS A 113 11.23 18.04 -16.80
CA HIS A 113 11.49 19.28 -17.53
C HIS A 113 12.63 20.13 -16.93
N THR A 114 12.97 19.96 -15.66
CA THR A 114 14.08 20.68 -14.99
C THR A 114 15.39 19.86 -14.93
N LEU A 115 15.36 18.56 -15.24
CA LEU A 115 16.46 17.59 -15.03
C LEU A 115 17.44 17.42 -16.20
N HIS A 116 17.65 18.42 -17.06
CA HIS A 116 18.59 18.36 -18.19
C HIS A 116 20.10 18.18 -17.84
N GLY A 117 20.47 17.73 -16.63
CA GLY A 117 21.86 17.65 -16.16
C GLY A 117 22.26 16.43 -15.31
N GLY A 118 21.43 15.39 -15.17
CA GLY A 118 21.82 14.11 -14.55
C GLY A 118 22.10 14.12 -13.04
N ALA A 119 22.06 15.28 -12.36
CA ALA A 119 22.12 15.38 -10.92
C ALA A 119 20.71 15.30 -10.30
N LEU A 120 20.57 14.60 -9.17
CA LEU A 120 19.37 14.65 -8.31
C LEU A 120 19.02 16.12 -8.02
N SER A 121 17.95 16.64 -8.62
CA SER A 121 17.56 18.03 -8.42
C SER A 121 17.22 18.25 -6.95
N ARG A 122 17.50 19.46 -6.44
CA ARG A 122 17.07 19.85 -5.09
C ARG A 122 15.55 19.72 -4.91
N GLU A 123 14.80 19.89 -5.99
CA GLU A 123 13.35 19.68 -6.03
C GLU A 123 12.98 18.22 -5.73
N PHE A 124 13.62 17.26 -6.40
CA PHE A 124 13.39 15.85 -6.16
C PHE A 124 13.72 15.46 -4.71
N VAL A 125 14.83 15.97 -4.17
CA VAL A 125 15.19 15.75 -2.75
C VAL A 125 14.13 16.34 -1.83
N GLY A 126 13.59 17.51 -2.16
CA GLY A 126 12.47 18.13 -1.47
C GLY A 126 11.22 17.25 -1.45
N TYR A 127 10.81 16.73 -2.61
CA TYR A 127 9.66 15.84 -2.73
C TYR A 127 9.87 14.51 -1.99
N LEU A 128 11.06 13.94 -2.07
CA LEU A 128 11.42 12.72 -1.33
C LEU A 128 11.34 12.96 0.18
N ALA A 129 11.94 14.04 0.67
CA ALA A 129 11.93 14.36 2.10
C ALA A 129 10.51 14.67 2.61
N ALA A 130 9.72 15.44 1.85
CA ALA A 130 8.31 15.66 2.14
C ALA A 130 7.50 14.37 2.18
N SER A 131 7.78 13.46 1.24
CA SER A 131 7.14 12.15 1.18
C SER A 131 7.48 11.32 2.41
N VAL A 132 8.76 11.17 2.75
CA VAL A 132 9.21 10.43 3.93
C VAL A 132 8.62 11.00 5.22
N ALA A 133 8.60 12.34 5.36
CA ALA A 133 7.99 13.00 6.50
C ALA A 133 6.49 12.74 6.60
N GLY A 134 5.76 12.86 5.48
CA GLY A 134 4.33 12.61 5.42
C GLY A 134 3.98 11.18 5.81
N ILE A 135 4.77 10.21 5.34
CA ILE A 135 4.64 8.79 5.66
C ILE A 135 4.81 8.55 7.16
N LEU A 136 5.88 9.08 7.74
CA LEU A 136 6.17 8.96 9.16
C LEU A 136 5.07 9.54 10.03
N GLY A 137 4.74 10.80 9.82
CA GLY A 137 3.79 11.51 10.67
C GLY A 137 2.36 11.02 10.48
N GLY A 138 1.95 10.74 9.23
CA GLY A 138 0.64 10.17 8.94
C GLY A 138 0.45 8.79 9.60
N ARG A 139 1.47 7.95 9.55
CA ARG A 139 1.47 6.63 10.18
C ARG A 139 1.30 6.71 11.69
N LEU A 140 2.18 7.46 12.37
CA LEU A 140 2.21 7.53 13.84
C LEU A 140 0.90 8.13 14.37
N ALA A 141 0.44 9.22 13.76
CA ALA A 141 -0.87 9.81 14.07
C ALA A 141 -2.02 8.81 13.81
N GLY A 142 -1.97 8.07 12.70
CA GLY A 142 -2.97 7.06 12.35
C GLY A 142 -3.05 5.92 13.35
N VAL A 143 -1.91 5.42 13.87
CA VAL A 143 -1.90 4.35 14.89
C VAL A 143 -2.59 4.81 16.16
N GLN A 144 -2.19 5.97 16.69
CA GLN A 144 -2.75 6.52 17.92
C GLN A 144 -4.26 6.82 17.78
N TRP A 145 -4.63 7.43 16.65
CA TRP A 145 -6.03 7.71 16.34
C TRP A 145 -6.87 6.44 16.33
N MET A 146 -6.38 5.38 15.68
CA MET A 146 -7.13 4.15 15.56
C MET A 146 -7.21 3.37 16.86
N GLN A 147 -6.16 3.38 17.67
CA GLN A 147 -6.22 2.83 19.02
C GLN A 147 -7.27 3.57 19.87
N TRP A 148 -7.37 4.89 19.75
CA TRP A 148 -8.46 5.66 20.39
C TRP A 148 -9.84 5.26 19.86
N VAL A 149 -10.03 5.17 18.54
CA VAL A 149 -11.29 4.74 17.94
C VAL A 149 -11.67 3.34 18.43
N GLU A 150 -10.71 2.41 18.46
CA GLU A 150 -10.92 1.04 18.94
C GLU A 150 -11.39 1.02 20.40
N GLN A 151 -10.76 1.81 21.28
CA GLN A 151 -11.16 1.92 22.69
C GLN A 151 -12.52 2.61 22.86
N ARG A 152 -12.70 3.77 22.21
CA ARG A 152 -13.91 4.61 22.32
C ARG A 152 -15.17 3.90 21.84
N TRP A 153 -15.03 3.03 20.85
CA TRP A 153 -16.13 2.28 20.22
C TRP A 153 -16.11 0.78 20.57
N LYS A 154 -15.21 0.35 21.46
CA LYS A 154 -15.04 -1.05 21.91
C LYS A 154 -14.96 -2.04 20.75
N VAL A 155 -14.15 -1.72 19.74
CA VAL A 155 -14.01 -2.55 18.53
C VAL A 155 -13.13 -3.75 18.83
N GLY A 156 -13.69 -4.96 18.80
CA GLY A 156 -12.95 -6.22 19.06
C GLY A 156 -12.03 -6.67 17.92
N THR A 157 -11.13 -7.62 18.22
CA THR A 157 -10.06 -8.14 17.33
C THR A 157 -10.43 -9.31 16.43
N GLU A 158 -11.10 -10.33 16.98
CA GLU A 158 -11.30 -11.56 16.21
C GLU A 158 -12.55 -11.48 15.35
N THR A 159 -12.39 -11.39 14.04
CA THR A 159 -13.52 -11.33 13.11
C THR A 159 -14.02 -12.71 12.68
N VAL A 160 -13.17 -13.73 12.72
CA VAL A 160 -13.50 -15.06 12.19
C VAL A 160 -14.65 -15.67 13.00
N GLY A 161 -15.81 -15.86 12.35
CA GLY A 161 -16.98 -16.49 12.95
C GLY A 161 -17.91 -15.56 13.74
N HIS A 162 -17.69 -14.25 13.73
CA HIS A 162 -18.56 -13.33 14.47
C HIS A 162 -19.94 -13.15 13.78
N PRO A 163 -21.08 -13.16 14.52
CA PRO A 163 -22.42 -12.98 13.93
C PRO A 163 -22.61 -11.66 13.17
N VAL A 164 -21.94 -10.58 13.62
CA VAL A 164 -21.97 -9.28 12.93
C VAL A 164 -21.39 -9.36 11.52
N LEU A 165 -20.48 -10.30 11.25
CA LEU A 165 -19.98 -10.55 9.91
C LEU A 165 -21.01 -11.22 9.00
N GLN A 166 -21.82 -12.13 9.54
CA GLN A 166 -22.96 -12.71 8.82
C GLN A 166 -24.07 -11.68 8.56
N ALA A 167 -24.19 -10.66 9.41
CA ALA A 167 -25.16 -9.57 9.24
C ALA A 167 -24.67 -8.50 8.24
N LEU A 168 -23.37 -8.15 8.28
CA LEU A 168 -22.72 -7.26 7.31
C LEU A 168 -22.78 -7.82 5.88
N ASP A 169 -22.66 -9.15 5.74
CA ASP A 169 -22.75 -9.92 4.49
C ASP A 169 -24.05 -9.63 3.70
N LYS A 170 -25.20 -9.65 4.37
CA LYS A 170 -26.51 -9.61 3.69
C LYS A 170 -26.88 -8.28 3.04
N ARG A 171 -26.34 -7.16 3.51
CA ARG A 171 -26.73 -5.82 3.03
C ARG A 171 -25.56 -4.98 2.54
N THR A 172 -24.40 -5.07 3.20
CA THR A 172 -23.27 -4.19 2.91
C THR A 172 -22.60 -4.57 1.59
N LEU A 173 -22.40 -5.87 1.34
CA LEU A 173 -21.77 -6.31 0.10
C LEU A 173 -22.64 -6.00 -1.13
N PRO A 174 -23.95 -6.29 -1.15
CA PRO A 174 -24.82 -5.85 -2.24
C PRO A 174 -24.87 -4.33 -2.39
N THR A 175 -24.87 -3.56 -1.29
CA THR A 175 -24.85 -2.09 -1.36
C THR A 175 -23.55 -1.57 -1.96
N LEU A 176 -22.40 -2.10 -1.54
CA LEU A 176 -21.09 -1.74 -2.09
C LEU A 176 -20.98 -2.15 -3.56
N LEU A 177 -21.50 -3.32 -3.94
CA LEU A 177 -21.57 -3.75 -5.34
C LEU A 177 -22.53 -2.89 -6.17
N GLY A 178 -23.65 -2.47 -5.58
CA GLY A 178 -24.59 -1.53 -6.20
C GLY A 178 -23.94 -0.18 -6.46
N VAL A 179 -23.27 0.41 -5.45
CA VAL A 179 -22.50 1.66 -5.61
C VAL A 179 -21.36 1.48 -6.62
N PHE A 180 -20.70 0.31 -6.62
CA PHE A 180 -19.65 -0.06 -7.56
C PHE A 180 -20.12 -0.11 -9.01
N VAL A 181 -21.36 -0.52 -9.27
CA VAL A 181 -21.93 -0.52 -10.63
C VAL A 181 -22.49 0.85 -10.99
N LEU A 182 -23.20 1.50 -10.07
CA LEU A 182 -23.93 2.75 -10.33
C LEU A 182 -23.00 3.95 -10.51
N CYS A 183 -21.91 4.08 -9.73
CA CYS A 183 -20.98 5.22 -9.87
C CYS A 183 -20.34 5.30 -11.27
N PRO A 184 -19.74 4.22 -11.80
CA PRO A 184 -19.26 4.15 -13.17
C PRO A 184 -20.30 4.56 -14.21
N ILE A 185 -21.52 4.05 -14.09
CA ILE A 185 -22.60 4.32 -15.04
C ILE A 185 -22.94 5.81 -15.05
N VAL A 186 -23.09 6.42 -13.87
CA VAL A 186 -23.37 7.86 -13.76
C VAL A 186 -22.29 8.68 -14.45
N LEU A 187 -21.00 8.42 -14.17
CA LEU A 187 -19.90 9.19 -14.76
C LEU A 187 -19.83 9.07 -16.29
N VAL A 188 -20.15 7.88 -16.82
CA VAL A 188 -20.21 7.64 -18.26
C VAL A 188 -21.42 8.32 -18.89
N LEU A 189 -22.60 8.24 -18.26
CA LEU A 189 -23.83 8.87 -18.77
C LEU A 189 -23.73 10.39 -18.83
N PHE A 190 -22.98 11.01 -17.91
CA PHE A 190 -22.71 12.46 -17.93
C PHE A 190 -21.52 12.85 -18.83
N GLY A 191 -20.91 11.89 -19.55
CA GLY A 191 -19.80 12.16 -20.47
C GLY A 191 -18.52 12.68 -19.79
N LEU A 192 -18.38 12.50 -18.47
CA LEU A 192 -17.25 13.03 -17.70
C LEU A 192 -15.96 12.23 -17.90
N VAL A 193 -16.10 10.94 -18.23
CA VAL A 193 -14.99 10.01 -18.45
C VAL A 193 -15.37 8.98 -19.52
N PRO A 194 -14.46 8.60 -20.43
CA PRO A 194 -14.71 7.50 -21.36
C PRO A 194 -15.04 6.19 -20.65
N LEU A 195 -16.03 5.44 -21.15
CA LEU A 195 -16.45 4.14 -20.58
C LEU A 195 -15.28 3.17 -20.43
N ARG A 196 -14.36 3.15 -21.40
CA ARG A 196 -13.15 2.33 -21.37
C ARG A 196 -12.35 2.57 -20.10
N ASP A 197 -12.10 3.83 -19.76
CA ASP A 197 -11.21 4.22 -18.67
C ASP A 197 -11.85 3.91 -17.32
N VAL A 198 -13.14 4.23 -17.21
CA VAL A 198 -13.95 3.87 -16.04
C VAL A 198 -13.95 2.36 -15.86
N ALA A 199 -14.21 1.57 -16.91
CA ALA A 199 -14.26 0.11 -16.82
C ALA A 199 -12.91 -0.48 -16.40
N ILE A 200 -11.80 -0.04 -17.01
CA ILE A 200 -10.47 -0.54 -16.68
C ILE A 200 -10.10 -0.21 -15.23
N VAL A 201 -10.22 1.05 -14.82
CA VAL A 201 -9.91 1.48 -13.44
C VAL A 201 -10.80 0.75 -12.43
N THR A 202 -12.07 0.55 -12.75
CA THR A 202 -13.03 -0.11 -11.88
C THR A 202 -12.70 -1.59 -11.69
N VAL A 203 -12.43 -2.31 -12.77
CA VAL A 203 -12.07 -3.74 -12.70
C VAL A 203 -10.71 -3.94 -12.04
N LEU A 204 -9.69 -3.22 -12.48
CA LEU A 204 -8.33 -3.36 -11.93
C LEU A 204 -8.28 -2.89 -10.47
N GLY A 205 -8.94 -1.79 -10.13
CA GLY A 205 -9.04 -1.30 -8.75
C GLY A 205 -9.72 -2.30 -7.81
N PHE A 206 -10.81 -2.93 -8.26
CA PHE A 206 -11.49 -3.97 -7.50
C PHE A 206 -10.60 -5.20 -7.28
N VAL A 207 -10.03 -5.75 -8.35
CA VAL A 207 -9.20 -6.97 -8.27
C VAL A 207 -7.94 -6.69 -7.44
N GLN A 208 -7.26 -5.57 -7.68
CA GLN A 208 -6.04 -5.21 -6.95
C GLN A 208 -6.31 -5.12 -5.46
N ASN A 209 -7.35 -4.39 -5.05
CA ASN A 209 -7.63 -4.21 -3.63
C ASN A 209 -8.23 -5.46 -2.98
N GLY A 210 -8.94 -6.30 -3.73
CA GLY A 210 -9.34 -7.62 -3.27
C GLY A 210 -8.16 -8.50 -2.92
N VAL A 211 -7.20 -8.63 -3.84
CA VAL A 211 -5.98 -9.42 -3.62
C VAL A 211 -5.13 -8.81 -2.51
N TYR A 212 -5.00 -7.48 -2.49
CA TYR A 212 -4.24 -6.77 -1.46
C TYR A 212 -4.83 -6.93 -0.05
N ALA A 213 -6.15 -6.82 0.11
CA ALA A 213 -6.81 -7.02 1.39
C ALA A 213 -6.69 -8.48 1.86
N PHE A 214 -6.83 -9.44 0.94
CA PHE A 214 -6.59 -10.86 1.21
C PHE A 214 -5.16 -11.06 1.72
N ASN A 215 -4.16 -10.57 0.97
CA ASN A 215 -2.74 -10.68 1.31
C ASN A 215 -2.42 -10.08 2.69
N THR A 216 -2.86 -8.84 2.92
CA THR A 216 -2.64 -8.12 4.18
C THR A 216 -3.23 -8.88 5.36
N ARG A 217 -4.41 -9.50 5.17
CA ARG A 217 -5.05 -10.27 6.23
C ARG A 217 -4.24 -11.53 6.56
N LEU A 218 -3.87 -12.30 5.55
CA LEU A 218 -3.08 -13.52 5.71
C LEU A 218 -1.66 -13.31 6.22
N ALA A 219 -1.03 -12.17 5.91
CA ALA A 219 0.28 -11.82 6.44
C ALA A 219 0.29 -11.74 7.98
N ASN A 220 -0.89 -11.52 8.58
CA ASN A 220 -1.12 -11.54 10.02
C ASN A 220 -1.62 -12.91 10.53
N ARG A 221 -1.38 -13.99 9.77
CA ARG A 221 -1.78 -15.36 10.09
C ARG A 221 -0.60 -16.32 9.93
N ASP A 222 -0.64 -17.45 10.64
CA ASP A 222 0.40 -18.47 10.60
C ASP A 222 0.23 -19.46 9.44
N HIS A 223 -0.10 -18.97 8.25
CA HIS A 223 -0.18 -19.81 7.07
C HIS A 223 0.75 -19.29 5.99
N PRO A 224 1.77 -20.06 5.57
CA PRO A 224 2.86 -19.45 4.85
C PRO A 224 2.71 -19.60 3.32
N ALA A 225 1.88 -20.53 2.82
CA ALA A 225 1.68 -20.71 1.37
C ALA A 225 0.80 -19.62 0.72
N TRP A 226 -0.20 -19.11 1.43
CA TRP A 226 -1.14 -18.16 0.84
C TRP A 226 -0.59 -16.76 0.63
N PRO A 227 0.24 -16.19 1.53
CA PRO A 227 0.98 -14.96 1.24
C PRO A 227 1.77 -15.03 -0.07
N VAL A 228 2.27 -16.21 -0.46
CA VAL A 228 2.96 -16.41 -1.74
C VAL A 228 2.00 -16.27 -2.91
N VAL A 229 0.87 -16.99 -2.85
CA VAL A 229 -0.13 -16.99 -3.92
C VAL A 229 -0.71 -15.59 -4.09
N THR A 230 -1.08 -14.94 -2.99
CA THR A 230 -1.59 -13.57 -3.02
C THR A 230 -0.50 -12.56 -3.38
N GLY A 231 0.77 -12.83 -3.07
CA GLY A 231 1.91 -12.04 -3.52
C GLY A 231 2.15 -12.14 -5.04
N LEU A 232 2.08 -13.36 -5.61
CA LEU A 232 2.17 -13.59 -7.06
C LEU A 232 1.09 -12.82 -7.81
N VAL A 233 -0.18 -13.07 -7.45
CA VAL A 233 -1.33 -12.42 -8.10
C VAL A 233 -1.30 -10.92 -7.83
N GLY A 234 -0.95 -10.52 -6.60
CA GLY A 234 -0.87 -9.13 -6.19
C GLY A 234 0.15 -8.35 -6.99
N GLY A 235 1.34 -8.89 -7.22
CA GLY A 235 2.38 -8.27 -8.03
C GLY A 235 1.93 -8.02 -9.48
N VAL A 236 1.29 -9.01 -10.11
CA VAL A 236 0.76 -8.89 -11.48
C VAL A 236 -0.33 -7.81 -11.56
N VAL A 237 -1.34 -7.90 -10.69
CA VAL A 237 -2.47 -6.97 -10.76
C VAL A 237 -2.02 -5.54 -10.38
N PHE A 238 -1.12 -5.42 -9.42
CA PHE A 238 -0.54 -4.14 -9.02
C PHE A 238 0.19 -3.47 -10.18
N ILE A 239 1.11 -4.16 -10.85
CA ILE A 239 1.87 -3.55 -11.94
C ILE A 239 0.97 -3.19 -13.12
N VAL A 240 0.02 -4.05 -13.50
CA VAL A 240 -0.94 -3.76 -14.57
C VAL A 240 -1.77 -2.52 -14.24
N HIS A 241 -2.27 -2.42 -13.00
CA HIS A 241 -3.09 -1.29 -12.59
C HIS A 241 -2.27 0.01 -12.46
N TRP A 242 -1.11 -0.04 -11.81
CA TRP A 242 -0.26 1.13 -11.65
C TRP A 242 0.27 1.63 -12.98
N THR A 243 0.67 0.75 -13.89
CA THR A 243 1.10 1.18 -15.22
C THR A 243 -0.06 1.73 -16.03
N TYR A 244 -1.29 1.24 -15.88
CA TYR A 244 -2.45 1.88 -16.52
C TYR A 244 -2.65 3.31 -15.99
N LEU A 245 -2.63 3.47 -14.66
CA LEU A 245 -2.84 4.73 -13.98
C LEU A 245 -1.73 5.75 -14.26
N LEU A 246 -0.47 5.35 -14.15
CA LEU A 246 0.71 6.17 -14.41
C LEU A 246 1.02 6.28 -15.91
N GLY A 247 0.44 5.41 -16.74
CA GLY A 247 0.56 5.43 -18.20
C GLY A 247 -0.06 6.68 -18.81
N TYR A 248 -1.10 7.24 -18.20
CA TYR A 248 -1.60 8.58 -18.54
C TYR A 248 -0.46 9.60 -18.49
N THR A 249 0.32 9.59 -17.41
CA THR A 249 1.46 10.47 -17.18
C THR A 249 2.51 10.34 -18.27
N SER A 250 2.84 9.12 -18.67
CA SER A 250 3.83 8.86 -19.73
C SER A 250 3.41 9.31 -21.13
N ALA A 251 2.09 9.45 -21.38
CA ALA A 251 1.56 9.96 -22.64
C ALA A 251 1.44 11.50 -22.67
N GLY A 252 2.04 12.20 -21.70
CA GLY A 252 1.96 13.66 -21.55
C GLY A 252 0.66 14.15 -20.90
N GLY A 253 -0.20 13.25 -20.42
CA GLY A 253 -1.45 13.59 -19.75
C GLY A 253 -1.39 13.38 -18.24
N ILE A 254 -1.98 14.25 -17.43
CA ILE A 254 -2.15 13.95 -16.01
C ILE A 254 -3.37 13.03 -15.86
N MET A 255 -3.29 12.01 -14.99
CA MET A 255 -4.43 11.16 -14.66
C MET A 255 -5.66 12.04 -14.33
N PRO A 256 -6.79 11.90 -15.03
CA PRO A 256 -7.96 12.73 -14.78
C PRO A 256 -8.47 12.58 -13.36
N LEU A 257 -8.64 13.70 -12.64
CA LEU A 257 -9.20 13.68 -11.27
C LEU A 257 -10.62 13.09 -11.23
N THR A 258 -11.33 13.10 -12.36
CA THR A 258 -12.62 12.43 -12.55
C THR A 258 -12.56 10.90 -12.35
N LEU A 259 -11.38 10.28 -12.45
CA LEU A 259 -11.16 8.86 -12.12
C LEU A 259 -11.04 8.58 -10.62
N LEU A 260 -10.97 9.61 -9.76
CA LEU A 260 -10.86 9.43 -8.30
C LEU A 260 -12.06 8.66 -7.75
N VAL A 261 -13.28 9.03 -8.14
CA VAL A 261 -14.51 8.39 -7.67
C VAL A 261 -14.58 6.92 -8.08
N PRO A 262 -14.48 6.54 -9.38
CA PRO A 262 -14.57 5.14 -9.78
C PRO A 262 -13.42 4.32 -9.20
N TYR A 263 -12.20 4.87 -9.13
CA TYR A 263 -11.08 4.23 -8.44
C TYR A 263 -11.42 3.96 -6.96
N THR A 264 -11.86 4.98 -6.21
CA THR A 264 -12.11 4.86 -4.77
C THR A 264 -13.23 3.87 -4.48
N VAL A 265 -14.32 3.92 -5.25
CA VAL A 265 -15.43 2.98 -5.09
C VAL A 265 -14.98 1.54 -5.39
N ALA A 266 -14.27 1.33 -6.50
CA ALA A 266 -13.76 0.04 -6.90
C ALA A 266 -12.83 -0.59 -5.88
N THR A 267 -11.90 0.21 -5.39
CA THR A 267 -10.90 -0.23 -4.44
C THR A 267 -11.48 -0.47 -3.04
N VAL A 268 -12.52 0.29 -2.62
CA VAL A 268 -13.28 0.02 -1.40
C VAL A 268 -14.06 -1.27 -1.50
N ALA A 269 -14.78 -1.48 -2.62
CA ALA A 269 -15.52 -2.72 -2.87
C ALA A 269 -14.58 -3.93 -2.89
N GLY A 270 -13.45 -3.81 -3.61
CA GLY A 270 -12.40 -4.81 -3.66
C GLY A 270 -11.84 -5.13 -2.28
N SER A 271 -11.43 -4.11 -1.51
CA SER A 271 -10.86 -4.29 -0.16
C SER A 271 -11.82 -5.05 0.78
N ASN A 272 -13.12 -4.71 0.75
CA ASN A 272 -14.13 -5.40 1.54
C ASN A 272 -14.35 -6.84 1.07
N ALA A 273 -14.46 -7.08 -0.25
CA ALA A 273 -14.60 -8.41 -0.81
C ALA A 273 -13.39 -9.30 -0.48
N GLY A 274 -12.17 -8.79 -0.62
CA GLY A 274 -10.94 -9.50 -0.28
C GLY A 274 -10.83 -9.86 1.20
N ALA A 275 -11.18 -8.92 2.09
CA ALA A 275 -11.26 -9.19 3.52
C ALA A 275 -12.30 -10.28 3.83
N PHE A 276 -13.47 -10.23 3.19
CA PHE A 276 -14.51 -11.24 3.36
C PHE A 276 -14.08 -12.63 2.90
N ILE A 277 -13.56 -12.74 1.67
CA ILE A 277 -13.10 -14.02 1.11
C ILE A 277 -11.99 -14.61 1.98
N SER A 278 -11.04 -13.80 2.44
CA SER A 278 -9.98 -14.27 3.33
C SER A 278 -10.51 -14.77 4.68
N MET A 279 -11.57 -14.17 5.24
CA MET A 279 -12.23 -14.69 6.44
C MET A 279 -12.92 -16.04 6.22
N LEU A 280 -13.61 -16.22 5.09
CA LEU A 280 -14.19 -17.52 4.72
C LEU A 280 -13.10 -18.58 4.62
N PHE A 281 -11.97 -18.20 4.03
CA PHE A 281 -10.81 -19.06 3.88
C PHE A 281 -10.19 -19.46 5.23
N GLU A 282 -9.96 -18.48 6.12
CA GLU A 282 -9.48 -18.68 7.48
C GLU A 282 -10.37 -19.65 8.26
N LYS A 283 -11.70 -19.45 8.19
CA LYS A 283 -12.68 -20.32 8.84
C LYS A 283 -12.60 -21.75 8.31
N LYS A 284 -12.49 -21.93 6.99
CA LYS A 284 -12.41 -23.25 6.35
C LYS A 284 -11.13 -24.02 6.75
N GLN A 285 -10.02 -23.30 6.91
CA GLN A 285 -8.71 -23.90 7.22
C GLN A 285 -8.38 -23.93 8.72
N GLY A 286 -9.21 -23.34 9.57
CA GLY A 286 -8.92 -23.21 11.01
C GLY A 286 -7.71 -22.32 11.30
N ILE A 287 -7.45 -21.33 10.44
CA ILE A 287 -6.36 -20.36 10.61
C ILE A 287 -6.82 -19.26 11.57
N THR A 288 -6.00 -18.95 12.58
CA THR A 288 -6.28 -17.90 13.58
C THR A 288 -5.21 -16.82 13.57
N ALA A 289 -5.52 -15.66 14.16
CA ALA A 289 -4.48 -14.72 14.56
C ALA A 289 -3.67 -15.35 15.73
N ASP A 290 -2.34 -15.34 15.66
CA ASP A 290 -1.43 -15.69 16.75
C ASP A 290 -1.42 -17.16 17.28
N ARG A 291 -1.45 -18.19 16.42
CA ARG A 291 -0.96 -19.50 16.91
C ARG A 291 0.53 -19.33 17.21
N LYS A 292 1.00 -19.76 18.39
CA LYS A 292 2.45 -19.95 18.64
C LYS A 292 2.97 -20.76 17.46
N ALA A 293 3.67 -20.12 16.54
CA ALA A 293 3.99 -20.70 15.24
C ALA A 293 4.86 -21.94 15.46
N SER A 294 4.24 -23.11 15.57
CA SER A 294 4.95 -24.38 15.57
C SER A 294 5.44 -24.57 14.16
N TYR A 295 6.66 -24.10 13.91
CA TYR A 295 7.38 -24.11 12.64
C TYR A 295 7.64 -25.53 12.07
N LYS A 296 7.02 -26.57 12.64
CA LYS A 296 7.32 -27.98 12.34
C LYS A 296 6.77 -28.49 11.00
N GLY A 297 6.06 -27.67 10.20
CA GLY A 297 5.47 -28.08 8.92
C GLY A 297 6.16 -27.60 7.63
N ILE A 298 7.33 -26.95 7.71
CA ILE A 298 7.89 -26.09 6.63
C ILE A 298 8.80 -26.87 5.66
N ILE A 299 8.36 -28.02 5.19
CA ILE A 299 9.03 -28.72 4.07
C ILE A 299 8.56 -28.12 2.74
N TRP A 300 7.26 -27.85 2.59
CA TRP A 300 6.66 -27.22 1.40
C TRP A 300 7.27 -25.87 1.02
N HIS A 301 7.75 -25.10 2.00
CA HIS A 301 8.39 -23.81 1.75
C HIS A 301 9.72 -23.89 1.02
N ARG A 302 10.54 -24.91 1.31
CA ARG A 302 11.81 -25.09 0.59
C ARG A 302 11.55 -25.41 -0.87
N TYR A 303 10.49 -26.19 -1.15
CA TYR A 303 10.05 -26.49 -2.51
C TYR A 303 9.39 -25.30 -3.21
N VAL A 304 8.61 -24.47 -2.52
CA VAL A 304 8.03 -23.25 -3.11
C VAL A 304 9.09 -22.18 -3.33
N LEU A 305 10.02 -21.94 -2.39
CA LEU A 305 11.16 -21.04 -2.59
C LEU A 305 12.10 -21.56 -3.67
N GLY A 306 12.41 -22.85 -3.66
CA GLY A 306 13.23 -23.50 -4.68
C GLY A 306 12.56 -23.45 -6.06
N GLY A 307 11.25 -23.68 -6.12
CA GLY A 307 10.45 -23.61 -7.35
C GLY A 307 10.29 -22.18 -7.86
N VAL A 308 10.03 -21.21 -6.98
CA VAL A 308 9.99 -19.78 -7.34
C VAL A 308 11.36 -19.31 -7.78
N ALA A 309 12.43 -19.63 -7.05
CA ALA A 309 13.80 -19.28 -7.45
C ALA A 309 14.19 -19.96 -8.78
N ALA A 310 13.85 -21.23 -8.96
CA ALA A 310 14.08 -21.95 -10.22
C ALA A 310 13.26 -21.36 -11.36
N LEU A 311 12.01 -20.92 -11.12
CA LEU A 311 11.19 -20.22 -12.10
C LEU A 311 11.70 -18.81 -12.40
N CYS A 312 12.24 -18.09 -11.42
CA CYS A 312 12.91 -16.80 -11.62
C CYS A 312 14.18 -16.96 -12.44
N VAL A 313 15.01 -17.95 -12.11
CA VAL A 313 16.25 -18.25 -12.82
C VAL A 313 15.92 -18.77 -14.22
N ALA A 314 14.96 -19.68 -14.36
CA ALA A 314 14.49 -20.14 -15.66
C ALA A 314 13.89 -18.97 -16.45
N TYR A 315 13.07 -18.09 -15.85
CA TYR A 315 12.57 -16.91 -16.52
C TYR A 315 13.68 -15.94 -16.90
N LEU A 316 14.69 -15.68 -16.06
CA LEU A 316 15.86 -14.85 -16.41
C LEU A 316 16.67 -15.50 -17.54
N VAL A 317 16.94 -16.80 -17.46
CA VAL A 317 17.73 -17.57 -18.43
C VAL A 317 16.99 -17.77 -19.75
N LEU A 318 15.66 -17.93 -19.73
CA LEU A 318 14.80 -18.09 -20.91
C LEU A 318 14.32 -16.75 -21.46
N SER A 319 14.15 -15.72 -20.62
CA SER A 319 13.83 -14.37 -21.09
C SER A 319 15.04 -13.72 -21.74
N VAL A 320 16.29 -14.04 -21.40
CA VAL A 320 17.47 -13.56 -22.16
C VAL A 320 17.40 -13.92 -23.67
N PRO A 321 17.12 -15.16 -24.09
CA PRO A 321 16.91 -15.50 -25.50
C PRO A 321 15.53 -15.06 -26.03
N PHE A 322 14.46 -15.07 -25.22
CA PHE A 322 13.13 -14.60 -25.67
C PHE A 322 13.07 -13.07 -25.87
N LEU A 323 13.76 -12.30 -25.02
CA LEU A 323 14.05 -10.87 -25.16
C LEU A 323 15.08 -10.60 -26.25
N GLY A 324 15.95 -11.55 -26.58
CA GLY A 324 16.79 -11.50 -27.78
C GLY A 324 15.95 -11.58 -29.06
N MET A 325 14.97 -12.49 -29.11
CA MET A 325 14.09 -12.67 -30.27
C MET A 325 13.00 -11.59 -30.37
N PHE A 326 12.37 -11.18 -29.26
CA PHE A 326 11.42 -10.06 -29.24
C PHE A 326 12.11 -8.69 -29.22
N GLY A 327 13.32 -8.59 -28.69
CA GLY A 327 14.14 -7.38 -28.77
C GLY A 327 14.55 -7.06 -30.19
N LEU A 328 14.72 -8.06 -31.07
CA LEU A 328 14.88 -7.86 -32.51
C LEU A 328 13.59 -7.36 -33.18
N ALA A 329 12.41 -7.79 -32.73
CA ALA A 329 11.12 -7.29 -33.24
C ALA A 329 10.73 -5.92 -32.66
N ALA A 330 11.12 -5.62 -31.42
CA ALA A 330 10.89 -4.36 -30.72
C ALA A 330 12.00 -3.32 -30.95
N HIS A 331 13.11 -3.70 -31.61
CA HIS A 331 14.25 -2.81 -31.89
C HIS A 331 13.86 -1.57 -32.73
N HIS A 332 12.69 -1.59 -33.37
CA HIS A 332 12.17 -0.46 -34.13
C HIS A 332 11.54 0.66 -33.28
N ILE A 333 11.42 0.51 -31.95
CA ILE A 333 10.91 1.56 -31.06
C ILE A 333 11.96 1.83 -29.96
N ALA A 334 12.75 2.86 -30.22
CA ALA A 334 14.04 3.17 -29.65
C ALA A 334 14.07 3.52 -28.14
N LEU A 335 14.99 2.88 -27.41
CA LEU A 335 15.94 3.57 -26.54
C LEU A 335 17.37 3.13 -26.95
N PRO A 336 18.35 4.04 -27.09
CA PRO A 336 19.68 3.74 -27.62
C PRO A 336 20.63 3.10 -26.59
N PHE A 337 20.11 2.62 -25.46
CA PHE A 337 20.91 2.00 -24.40
C PHE A 337 20.82 0.47 -24.52
N GLY A 338 21.90 -0.14 -25.03
CA GLY A 338 21.95 -1.51 -25.55
C GLY A 338 21.63 -2.65 -24.58
N ASN A 339 21.75 -3.88 -25.11
CA ASN A 339 21.38 -5.20 -24.57
C ASN A 339 21.76 -5.51 -23.09
N VAL A 340 22.57 -4.69 -22.42
CA VAL A 340 23.01 -4.89 -21.02
C VAL A 340 22.16 -4.10 -20.01
N VAL A 341 21.60 -2.95 -20.40
CA VAL A 341 20.85 -2.07 -19.48
C VAL A 341 19.48 -2.67 -19.12
N ARG A 342 18.83 -3.35 -20.07
CA ARG A 342 17.51 -3.96 -19.84
C ARG A 342 17.54 -5.12 -18.84
N PRO A 343 18.45 -6.11 -18.93
CA PRO A 343 18.58 -7.14 -17.88
C PRO A 343 18.87 -6.56 -16.50
N LEU A 344 19.74 -5.55 -16.40
CA LEU A 344 20.03 -4.88 -15.14
C LEU A 344 18.80 -4.17 -14.57
N ALA A 345 18.03 -3.48 -15.42
CA ALA A 345 16.76 -2.85 -15.02
C ALA A 345 15.75 -3.89 -14.50
N LEU A 346 15.65 -5.07 -15.14
CA LEU A 346 14.77 -6.15 -14.67
C LEU A 346 15.23 -6.72 -13.31
N VAL A 347 16.53 -6.89 -13.10
CA VAL A 347 17.08 -7.32 -11.80
C VAL A 347 16.79 -6.27 -10.71
N LEU A 348 17.05 -4.99 -11.00
CA LEU A 348 16.76 -3.89 -10.08
C LEU A 348 15.26 -3.79 -9.79
N GLY A 349 14.41 -3.91 -10.80
CA GLY A 349 12.96 -3.99 -10.64
C GLY A 349 12.56 -5.13 -9.71
N GLY A 350 13.14 -6.32 -9.89
CA GLY A 350 12.88 -7.49 -9.06
C GLY A 350 13.26 -7.25 -7.60
N LEU A 351 14.41 -6.65 -7.36
CA LEU A 351 14.86 -6.25 -6.03
C LEU A 351 13.95 -5.19 -5.41
N VAL A 352 13.46 -4.23 -6.19
CA VAL A 352 12.51 -3.21 -5.71
C VAL A 352 11.18 -3.84 -5.32
N PHE A 353 10.59 -4.71 -6.16
CA PHE A 353 9.33 -5.41 -5.82
C PHE A 353 9.49 -6.36 -4.63
N PHE A 354 10.62 -7.07 -4.55
CA PHE A 354 10.98 -7.89 -3.40
C PHE A 354 11.03 -7.05 -2.13
N THR A 355 11.83 -5.99 -2.11
CA THR A 355 12.02 -5.13 -0.95
C THR A 355 10.71 -4.42 -0.58
N ASN A 356 9.90 -4.05 -1.56
CA ASN A 356 8.60 -3.42 -1.33
C ASN A 356 7.66 -4.38 -0.59
N ASN A 357 7.57 -5.63 -1.02
CA ASN A 357 6.76 -6.62 -0.33
C ASN A 357 7.32 -6.98 1.04
N VAL A 358 8.65 -6.96 1.19
CA VAL A 358 9.27 -7.24 2.48
C VAL A 358 8.89 -6.18 3.51
N THR A 359 9.11 -4.92 3.13
CA THR A 359 8.82 -3.77 3.97
C THR A 359 7.32 -3.58 4.18
N HIS A 360 6.48 -3.86 3.17
CA HIS A 360 5.02 -3.85 3.29
C HIS A 360 4.54 -4.83 4.36
N THR A 361 5.04 -6.08 4.36
CA THR A 361 4.63 -7.10 5.32
C THR A 361 5.09 -6.79 6.73
N LEU A 362 6.34 -6.35 6.90
CA LEU A 362 6.85 -5.85 8.18
C LEU A 362 5.98 -4.71 8.70
N SER A 363 5.67 -3.76 7.83
CA SER A 363 4.86 -2.59 8.14
C SER A 363 3.42 -2.98 8.49
N SER A 364 2.77 -3.85 7.71
CA SER A 364 1.42 -4.35 7.96
C SER A 364 1.33 -5.02 9.35
N ARG A 365 2.31 -5.86 9.68
CA ARG A 365 2.36 -6.54 10.97
C ARG A 365 2.64 -5.56 12.09
N ALA A 366 3.66 -4.71 11.97
CA ALA A 366 3.95 -3.66 12.94
C ALA A 366 2.69 -2.88 13.29
N GLY A 367 1.89 -2.48 12.29
CA GLY A 367 0.60 -1.78 12.45
C GLY A 367 -0.42 -2.42 13.39
N ASN A 368 -0.26 -3.71 13.69
CA ASN A 368 -1.10 -4.51 14.59
C ASN A 368 -0.40 -4.88 15.91
N ARG A 369 0.81 -4.39 16.17
CA ARG A 369 1.64 -4.70 17.34
C ARG A 369 1.86 -3.51 18.28
N ASN A 370 2.15 -3.80 19.54
CA ASN A 370 2.25 -2.81 20.61
C ASN A 370 3.65 -2.19 20.76
N HIS A 371 4.34 -1.88 19.65
CA HIS A 371 5.73 -1.41 19.69
C HIS A 371 6.00 -0.21 18.79
N ALA A 372 5.95 1.01 19.32
CA ALA A 372 6.06 2.28 18.58
C ALA A 372 7.29 2.37 17.66
N ALA A 373 8.47 1.95 18.12
CA ALA A 373 9.68 1.99 17.29
C ALA A 373 9.62 0.98 16.12
N TYR A 374 8.89 -0.13 16.29
CA TYR A 374 8.69 -1.10 15.21
C TYR A 374 7.79 -0.50 14.11
N HIS A 375 6.76 0.25 14.51
CA HIS A 375 5.97 1.05 13.58
C HIS A 375 6.84 2.06 12.84
N ALA A 376 7.54 2.96 13.54
CA ALA A 376 8.31 4.03 12.91
C ALA A 376 9.32 3.49 11.88
N LEU A 377 10.13 2.48 12.27
CA LEU A 377 11.19 1.93 11.42
C LEU A 377 10.63 1.26 10.16
N THR A 378 9.62 0.39 10.32
CA THR A 378 9.05 -0.34 9.17
C THR A 378 8.33 0.59 8.19
N CYS A 379 7.88 1.75 8.65
CA CYS A 379 7.18 2.73 7.82
C CYS A 379 8.12 3.62 7.05
N LEU A 380 9.22 4.03 7.67
CA LEU A 380 10.33 4.66 6.97
C LEU A 380 10.81 3.79 5.81
N LEU A 381 11.11 2.53 6.11
CA LEU A 381 11.58 1.57 5.10
C LEU A 381 10.53 1.36 4.01
N HIS A 382 9.28 1.10 4.38
CA HIS A 382 8.22 0.86 3.40
C HIS A 382 7.94 2.08 2.53
N GLY A 383 7.91 3.27 3.12
CA GLY A 383 7.66 4.51 2.41
C GLY A 383 8.74 4.86 1.40
N PHE A 384 10.01 4.74 1.83
CA PHE A 384 11.15 4.91 0.95
C PHE A 384 11.11 3.94 -0.24
N VAL A 385 10.88 2.66 0.01
CA VAL A 385 10.84 1.64 -1.04
C VAL A 385 9.62 1.79 -1.95
N THR A 386 8.48 2.20 -1.41
CA THR A 386 7.28 2.53 -2.21
C THR A 386 7.56 3.69 -3.15
N PHE A 387 8.23 4.74 -2.67
CA PHE A 387 8.64 5.88 -3.50
C PHE A 387 9.61 5.46 -4.61
N LEU A 388 10.61 4.63 -4.29
CA LEU A 388 11.52 4.06 -5.30
C LEU A 388 10.79 3.20 -6.32
N MET A 389 9.83 2.38 -5.88
CA MET A 389 9.00 1.56 -6.76
C MET A 389 8.14 2.43 -7.67
N GLY A 390 7.47 3.46 -7.15
CA GLY A 390 6.70 4.40 -7.97
C GLY A 390 7.59 5.09 -9.01
N THR A 391 8.76 5.58 -8.59
CA THR A 391 9.75 6.20 -9.48
C THR A 391 10.20 5.22 -10.56
N PHE A 392 10.50 3.97 -10.20
CA PHE A 392 10.89 2.92 -11.13
C PHE A 392 9.78 2.60 -12.14
N VAL A 393 8.52 2.49 -11.70
CA VAL A 393 7.38 2.22 -12.59
C VAL A 393 7.12 3.39 -13.55
N VAL A 394 7.23 4.63 -13.09
CA VAL A 394 7.08 5.82 -13.94
C VAL A 394 8.21 5.90 -14.99
N LEU A 395 9.45 5.61 -14.57
CA LEU A 395 10.63 5.66 -15.44
C LEU A 395 10.71 4.54 -16.48
N ASN A 396 10.11 3.38 -16.21
CA ASN A 396 10.23 2.19 -17.06
C ASN A 396 8.92 1.93 -17.79
N ALA A 397 8.75 2.55 -18.96
CA ALA A 397 7.53 2.48 -19.77
C ALA A 397 7.22 1.09 -20.39
N HIS A 398 8.10 0.10 -20.28
CA HIS A 398 7.89 -1.24 -20.85
C HIS A 398 7.16 -2.18 -19.88
N PHE A 399 5.84 -2.03 -19.86
CA PHE A 399 4.93 -2.62 -18.88
C PHE A 399 4.93 -4.17 -18.81
N LEU A 400 5.12 -4.86 -19.93
CA LEU A 400 4.98 -6.33 -19.98
C LEU A 400 6.16 -7.06 -19.35
N ASP A 401 7.37 -6.51 -19.47
CA ASP A 401 8.58 -7.16 -18.96
C ASP A 401 8.62 -7.14 -17.43
N LEU A 402 7.94 -6.17 -16.81
CA LEU A 402 7.87 -6.04 -15.37
C LEU A 402 6.87 -7.02 -14.73
N ILE A 403 5.95 -7.63 -15.50
CA ILE A 403 4.93 -8.52 -14.94
C ILE A 403 5.57 -9.72 -14.21
N PRO A 404 6.47 -10.51 -14.83
CA PRO A 404 7.04 -11.66 -14.15
C PRO A 404 7.94 -11.23 -12.99
N VAL A 405 8.71 -10.16 -13.19
CA VAL A 405 9.57 -9.56 -12.16
C VAL A 405 8.76 -9.12 -10.93
N ALA A 406 7.63 -8.45 -11.14
CA ALA A 406 6.73 -8.00 -10.09
C ALA A 406 6.05 -9.17 -9.38
N ALA A 407 5.57 -10.17 -10.13
CA ALA A 407 4.96 -11.38 -9.56
C ALA A 407 5.95 -12.11 -8.65
N PHE A 408 7.14 -12.41 -9.16
CA PHE A 408 8.14 -13.18 -8.45
C PHE A 408 8.79 -12.40 -7.31
N GLY A 409 9.16 -11.13 -7.54
CA GLY A 409 9.65 -10.25 -6.50
C GLY A 409 8.64 -10.14 -5.35
N SER A 410 7.36 -9.99 -5.67
CA SER A 410 6.31 -9.92 -4.66
C SER A 410 6.15 -11.21 -3.87
N ALA A 411 6.07 -12.35 -4.54
CA ALA A 411 5.92 -13.66 -3.91
C ALA A 411 7.09 -14.02 -2.99
N SER A 412 8.32 -13.81 -3.47
CA SER A 412 9.54 -14.09 -2.72
C SER A 412 9.71 -13.12 -1.54
N GLY A 413 9.38 -11.84 -1.74
CA GLY A 413 9.40 -10.83 -0.68
C GLY A 413 8.43 -11.15 0.45
N GLN A 414 7.21 -11.59 0.12
CA GLN A 414 6.21 -12.02 1.12
C GLN A 414 6.72 -13.19 1.98
N LEU A 415 7.30 -14.20 1.33
CA LEU A 415 7.88 -15.35 2.02
C LEU A 415 9.00 -14.96 2.98
N PHE A 416 9.92 -14.14 2.50
CA PHE A 416 11.05 -13.68 3.31
C PHE A 416 10.56 -12.84 4.50
N ALA A 417 9.65 -11.91 4.26
CA ALA A 417 9.19 -10.99 5.30
C ALA A 417 8.33 -11.63 6.37
N GLN A 418 7.59 -12.69 6.08
CA GLN A 418 6.92 -13.43 7.15
C GLN A 418 7.93 -13.98 8.18
N ARG A 419 9.11 -14.43 7.73
CA ARG A 419 10.17 -14.89 8.64
C ARG A 419 10.81 -13.74 9.40
N VAL A 420 11.21 -12.70 8.68
CA VAL A 420 11.87 -11.54 9.29
C VAL A 420 10.94 -10.87 10.29
N SER A 421 9.67 -10.69 9.97
CA SER A 421 8.69 -10.08 10.89
C SER A 421 8.50 -10.91 12.17
N LEU A 422 8.35 -12.24 12.06
CA LEU A 422 8.26 -13.10 13.24
C LEU A 422 9.53 -13.06 14.09
N TRP A 423 10.70 -13.02 13.44
CA TRP A 423 11.98 -12.88 14.14
C TRP A 423 12.08 -11.54 14.87
N VAL A 424 11.79 -10.42 14.19
CA VAL A 424 11.78 -9.07 14.79
C VAL A 424 10.78 -9.01 15.95
N GLU A 425 9.57 -9.53 15.78
CA GLU A 425 8.55 -9.54 16.83
C GLU A 425 9.01 -10.34 18.06
N ALA A 426 9.69 -11.47 17.86
CA ALA A 426 10.26 -12.25 18.95
C ALA A 426 11.39 -11.51 19.67
N GLN A 427 12.27 -10.80 18.94
CA GLN A 427 13.34 -10.01 19.54
C GLN A 427 12.80 -8.81 20.34
N LEU A 428 11.73 -8.17 19.85
CA LEU A 428 11.12 -7.01 20.49
C LEU A 428 10.09 -7.37 21.56
N GLY A 429 9.72 -8.65 21.70
CA GLY A 429 8.60 -9.07 22.53
C GLY A 429 7.26 -8.44 22.13
N SER A 430 7.12 -8.02 20.86
CA SER A 430 5.94 -7.29 20.40
C SER A 430 4.78 -8.25 20.13
N VAL A 431 3.61 -7.97 20.71
CA VAL A 431 2.40 -8.80 20.61
C VAL A 431 1.26 -8.03 19.94
N MET A 432 0.18 -8.71 19.54
CA MET A 432 -1.00 -8.02 19.03
C MET A 432 -1.57 -7.06 20.09
N ASP A 433 -1.93 -5.84 19.69
CA ASP A 433 -2.38 -4.75 20.59
C ASP A 433 -3.58 -5.10 21.49
N LEU A 434 -4.36 -6.09 21.11
CA LEU A 434 -5.59 -6.45 21.77
C LEU A 434 -5.61 -7.98 21.92
N PRO A 435 -5.74 -8.50 23.15
CA PRO A 435 -5.76 -9.94 23.37
C PRO A 435 -6.96 -10.58 22.65
N PRO A 436 -6.84 -11.82 22.18
CA PRO A 436 -7.99 -12.56 21.65
C PRO A 436 -9.08 -12.64 22.74
N GLU A 437 -10.34 -12.45 22.34
CA GLU A 437 -11.46 -12.56 23.28
C GLU A 437 -11.43 -13.94 23.95
N PRO A 438 -11.64 -14.01 25.29
CA PRO A 438 -11.71 -15.30 25.97
C PRO A 438 -12.82 -16.13 25.32
N LYS A 439 -12.49 -17.36 24.92
CA LYS A 439 -13.48 -18.27 24.36
C LYS A 439 -14.61 -18.40 25.37
N LYS A 440 -15.84 -18.01 24.98
CA LYS A 440 -17.02 -18.32 25.77
C LYS A 440 -17.08 -19.84 25.90
N VAL A 441 -16.74 -20.34 27.09
CA VAL A 441 -16.97 -21.74 27.44
C VAL A 441 -18.47 -21.92 27.28
N LYS A 442 -18.89 -22.79 26.36
CA LYS A 442 -20.31 -23.17 26.27
C LYS A 442 -20.63 -23.80 27.63
N ALA A 443 -21.47 -23.12 28.39
CA ALA A 443 -22.05 -23.63 29.62
C ALA A 443 -22.93 -24.84 29.33
#